data_AF-A0A924L4I4-F1
#
_entry.id   AF-A0A924L4I4-F1
#
_cell.length_a   1.000
_cell.length_b   1.000
_cell.length_c   1.000
_cell.angle_alpha   90.00
_cell.angle_beta   90.00
_cell.angle_gamma   90.00
#
_symmetry.space_group_name_H-M   'P 1'
#
loop_
_entity.id
_entity.type
_entity.pdbx_description
1 polymer ?
#
loop_
_entity_poly.entity_id
_entity_poly.type
_entity_poly.pdbx_seq_one_letter_code
_entity_poly.pdbx_strand_id
1 'polypeptide(L)'
;MRMLAAFALFALLTACSGSSDSKDAPALSAKQAVDRTCSEVRAGIADFNNQDYKGTVDHFRTAKVTAKVYAKVSSEPVADALLDAVEYYANLAPADYPEAARSSESFARSKTVTLNQCASDSPADGVPTQST
;
A
#
# COMPACT_ATOMS: atom_id res chain seq x y z
N MET A 1 -8.23 59.81 -1.25
CA MET A 1 -9.26 59.72 -0.18
C MET A 1 -10.63 59.77 -0.83
N ARG A 2 -11.58 58.97 -0.32
CA ARG A 2 -12.98 58.79 -0.78
C ARG A 2 -13.07 57.88 -2.02
N MET A 3 -13.88 56.83 -2.05
CA MET A 3 -15.27 56.76 -1.59
C MET A 3 -15.62 55.48 -0.81
N LEU A 4 -16.47 55.68 0.19
CA LEU A 4 -17.33 54.67 0.81
C LEU A 4 -18.42 54.25 -0.20
N ALA A 5 -18.74 52.97 -0.26
CA ALA A 5 -20.10 52.50 -0.54
C ALA A 5 -20.31 51.11 0.07
N ALA A 6 -20.98 51.09 1.21
CA ALA A 6 -21.53 49.90 1.83
C ALA A 6 -22.69 49.38 0.98
N PHE A 7 -22.71 48.08 0.69
CA PHE A 7 -23.90 47.38 0.25
C PHE A 7 -24.28 46.34 1.30
N ALA A 8 -25.44 46.57 1.91
CA ALA A 8 -26.07 45.70 2.88
C ALA A 8 -26.77 44.51 2.20
N LEU A 9 -26.74 43.39 2.92
CA LEU A 9 -27.70 42.28 3.00
C LEU A 9 -28.49 41.90 1.73
N PHE A 10 -28.26 40.66 1.27
CA PHE A 10 -29.37 39.74 1.00
C PHE A 10 -29.02 38.35 1.55
N ALA A 11 -29.84 37.89 2.49
CA ALA A 11 -29.83 36.54 2.99
C ALA A 11 -30.42 35.61 1.92
N LEU A 12 -29.66 34.59 1.52
CA LEU A 12 -30.20 33.37 0.93
C LEU A 12 -29.73 32.20 1.79
N LEU A 13 -30.62 31.80 2.71
CA LEU A 13 -30.62 30.49 3.33
C LEU A 13 -30.91 29.45 2.24
N THR A 14 -29.89 29.02 1.50
CA THR A 14 -29.97 27.75 0.75
C THR A 14 -29.68 26.61 1.71
N ALA A 15 -30.70 26.22 2.47
CA ALA A 15 -30.78 24.87 3.02
C ALA A 15 -31.00 23.90 1.85
N CYS A 16 -29.92 23.44 1.23
CA CYS A 16 -29.94 22.18 0.51
C CYS A 16 -29.55 21.08 1.50
N SER A 17 -30.57 20.55 2.17
CA SER A 17 -30.58 19.15 2.55
C SER A 17 -30.45 18.34 1.26
N GLY A 18 -29.39 17.55 1.10
CA GLY A 18 -29.26 16.74 -0.11
C GLY A 18 -27.90 16.08 -0.24
N SER A 19 -27.83 14.86 0.27
CA SER A 19 -26.82 13.85 -0.04
C SER A 19 -25.38 14.20 0.28
N SER A 20 -25.00 13.85 1.51
CA SER A 20 -23.70 13.24 1.76
C SER A 20 -23.58 11.93 0.95
N ASP A 21 -23.49 12.03 -0.37
CA ASP A 21 -22.88 10.97 -1.19
C ASP A 21 -21.37 11.10 -0.99
N SER A 22 -20.92 10.77 0.22
CA SER A 22 -19.64 10.11 0.35
C SER A 22 -19.76 8.88 -0.52
N LYS A 23 -19.30 8.98 -1.77
CA LYS A 23 -19.12 7.86 -2.67
C LYS A 23 -18.21 6.89 -1.93
N ASP A 24 -18.82 5.95 -1.22
CA ASP A 24 -18.16 4.81 -0.64
C ASP A 24 -17.49 4.10 -1.81
N ALA A 25 -16.19 4.34 -1.96
CA ALA A 25 -15.38 3.46 -2.78
C ALA A 25 -15.67 2.04 -2.27
N PRO A 26 -15.96 1.06 -3.15
CA PRO A 26 -16.31 -0.27 -2.71
C PRO A 26 -15.25 -0.77 -1.73
N ALA A 27 -15.67 -1.13 -0.51
CA ALA A 27 -14.76 -1.70 0.46
C ALA A 27 -14.12 -2.95 -0.16
N LEU A 28 -12.79 -3.01 -0.19
CA LEU A 28 -12.07 -4.13 -0.79
C LEU A 28 -12.36 -5.41 0.02
N SER A 29 -12.62 -6.52 -0.68
CA SER A 29 -12.60 -7.84 -0.06
C SER A 29 -11.17 -8.19 0.39
N ALA A 30 -11.04 -9.18 1.29
CA ALA A 30 -9.74 -9.70 1.72
C ALA A 30 -8.84 -10.06 0.52
N LYS A 31 -9.41 -10.76 -0.48
CA LYS A 31 -8.68 -11.14 -1.69
C LYS A 31 -8.22 -9.92 -2.50
N GLN A 32 -9.09 -8.94 -2.71
CA GLN A 32 -8.72 -7.73 -3.45
C GLN A 32 -7.66 -6.90 -2.71
N ALA A 33 -7.72 -6.86 -1.39
CA ALA A 33 -6.76 -6.16 -0.55
C ALA A 33 -5.38 -6.83 -0.60
N VAL A 34 -5.31 -8.16 -0.47
CA VAL A 34 -4.02 -8.89 -0.56
C VAL A 34 -3.45 -8.86 -1.98
N ASP A 35 -4.27 -9.01 -3.02
CA ASP A 35 -3.81 -8.94 -4.43
C ASP A 35 -3.12 -7.60 -4.73
N ARG A 36 -3.73 -6.48 -4.29
CA ARG A 36 -3.17 -5.14 -4.45
C ARG A 36 -1.92 -4.93 -3.60
N THR A 37 -1.94 -5.39 -2.35
CA THR A 37 -0.77 -5.34 -1.47
C THR A 37 0.41 -6.05 -2.10
N CYS A 38 0.21 -7.29 -2.57
CA CYS A 38 1.26 -8.07 -3.17
C CYS A 38 1.75 -7.52 -4.51
N SER A 39 0.89 -6.86 -5.29
CA SER A 39 1.32 -6.14 -6.49
C SER A 39 2.35 -5.07 -6.18
N GLU A 40 2.08 -4.22 -5.19
CA GLU A 40 2.99 -3.16 -4.77
C GLU A 40 4.24 -3.72 -4.08
N VAL A 41 4.12 -4.78 -3.27
CA VAL A 41 5.28 -5.46 -2.66
C VAL A 41 6.23 -5.97 -3.75
N ARG A 42 5.72 -6.61 -4.80
CA ARG A 42 6.56 -7.09 -5.92
C ARG A 42 7.24 -5.96 -6.66
N ALA A 43 6.53 -4.86 -6.92
CA ALA A 43 7.12 -3.66 -7.54
C ALA A 43 8.23 -3.06 -6.66
N GLY A 44 7.99 -2.93 -5.35
CA GLY A 44 9.02 -2.47 -4.40
C GLY A 44 10.24 -3.39 -4.34
N ILE A 45 10.05 -4.70 -4.42
CA ILE A 45 11.18 -5.66 -4.52
C ILE A 45 11.95 -5.49 -5.84
N ALA A 46 11.26 -5.24 -6.95
CA ALA A 46 11.90 -4.99 -8.24
C ALA A 46 12.77 -3.72 -8.18
N ASP A 47 12.25 -2.64 -7.61
CA ASP A 47 12.99 -1.40 -7.40
C ASP A 47 14.19 -1.59 -6.47
N PHE A 48 14.03 -2.36 -5.39
CA PHE A 48 15.13 -2.70 -4.49
C PHE A 48 16.27 -3.42 -5.22
N ASN A 49 15.93 -4.37 -6.10
CA ASN A 49 16.89 -5.11 -6.90
C ASN A 49 17.61 -4.20 -7.92
N ASN A 50 16.93 -3.15 -8.40
CA ASN A 50 17.51 -2.10 -9.24
C ASN A 50 18.23 -1.00 -8.43
N GLN A 51 18.38 -1.17 -7.12
CA GLN A 51 18.95 -0.19 -6.19
C GLN A 51 18.19 1.14 -6.12
N ASP A 52 16.93 1.20 -6.59
CA ASP A 52 16.04 2.32 -6.38
C ASP A 52 15.34 2.19 -5.01
N TYR A 53 16.06 2.59 -3.97
CA TYR A 53 15.53 2.53 -2.60
C TYR A 53 14.41 3.54 -2.34
N LYS A 54 14.33 4.62 -3.13
CA LYS A 54 13.23 5.58 -3.01
C LYS A 54 11.96 4.97 -3.60
N GLY A 55 12.03 4.42 -4.81
CA GLY A 55 10.93 3.69 -5.45
C GLY A 55 10.45 2.53 -4.59
N THR A 56 11.40 1.77 -4.01
CA THR A 56 11.12 0.71 -3.03
C THR A 56 10.20 1.20 -1.91
N VAL A 57 10.59 2.29 -1.23
CA VAL A 57 9.81 2.84 -0.10
C VAL A 57 8.44 3.34 -0.56
N ASP A 58 8.36 3.99 -1.73
CA ASP A 58 7.11 4.53 -2.25
C ASP A 58 6.10 3.40 -2.57
N HIS A 59 6.57 2.28 -3.12
CA HIS A 59 5.75 1.08 -3.29
C HIS A 59 5.31 0.48 -1.96
N PHE A 60 6.19 0.31 -0.98
CA PHE A 60 5.81 -0.23 0.33
C PHE A 60 4.83 0.69 1.09
N ARG A 61 4.92 2.01 0.93
CA ARG A 61 3.93 2.95 1.47
C ARG A 61 2.56 2.78 0.84
N THR A 62 2.51 2.52 -0.47
CA THR A 62 1.26 2.21 -1.18
C THR A 62 0.70 0.86 -0.74
N ALA A 63 1.55 -0.17 -0.67
CA ALA A 63 1.19 -1.50 -0.17
C ALA A 63 0.59 -1.44 1.25
N LYS A 64 1.14 -0.59 2.12
CA LYS A 64 0.66 -0.41 3.51
C LYS A 64 -0.82 -0.07 3.57
N VAL A 65 -1.33 0.71 2.62
CA VAL A 65 -2.74 1.12 2.60
C VAL A 65 -3.65 -0.09 2.44
N THR A 66 -3.37 -0.97 1.48
CA THR A 66 -4.18 -2.17 1.24
C THR A 66 -3.89 -3.29 2.24
N ALA A 67 -2.67 -3.37 2.79
CA ALA A 67 -2.32 -4.30 3.86
C ALA A 67 -3.15 -4.04 5.13
N LYS A 68 -3.37 -2.77 5.48
CA LYS A 68 -4.25 -2.37 6.59
C LYS A 68 -5.70 -2.81 6.37
N VAL A 69 -6.17 -2.71 5.14
CA VAL A 69 -7.51 -3.21 4.80
C VAL A 69 -7.55 -4.72 4.95
N TYR A 70 -6.55 -5.44 4.42
CA TYR A 70 -6.48 -6.89 4.52
C TYR A 70 -6.47 -7.38 5.98
N ALA A 71 -5.62 -6.82 6.83
CA ALA A 71 -5.57 -7.12 8.27
C ALA A 71 -6.90 -6.82 8.98
N LYS A 72 -7.62 -5.77 8.57
CA LYS A 72 -8.92 -5.43 9.17
C LYS A 72 -10.04 -6.40 8.78
N VAL A 73 -10.05 -6.90 7.55
CA VAL A 73 -11.18 -7.70 7.00
C VAL A 73 -10.92 -9.21 6.99
N SER A 74 -9.68 -9.62 7.26
CA SER A 74 -9.28 -11.02 7.41
C SER A 74 -9.15 -11.39 8.88
N SER A 75 -9.55 -12.60 9.25
CA SER A 75 -9.27 -13.17 10.57
C SER A 75 -7.98 -14.00 10.62
N GLU A 76 -7.27 -14.10 9.49
CA GLU A 76 -6.09 -14.95 9.36
C GLU A 76 -4.84 -14.25 9.93
N PRO A 77 -4.04 -14.90 10.79
CA PRO A 77 -2.81 -14.31 11.36
C PRO A 77 -1.79 -13.85 10.31
N VAL A 78 -1.82 -14.44 9.12
CA VAL A 78 -0.92 -14.06 8.02
C VAL A 78 -1.17 -12.64 7.52
N ALA A 79 -2.39 -12.11 7.69
CA ALA A 79 -2.74 -10.75 7.30
C ALA A 79 -2.05 -9.70 8.16
N ASP A 80 -2.00 -9.92 9.48
CA ASP A 80 -1.27 -9.07 10.42
C ASP A 80 0.24 -9.16 10.17
N ALA A 81 0.77 -10.37 9.97
CA ALA A 81 2.19 -10.56 9.66
C ALA A 81 2.61 -9.83 8.37
N LEU A 82 1.75 -9.84 7.33
CA LEU A 82 2.00 -9.10 6.09
C LEU A 82 1.97 -7.59 6.32
N LEU A 83 1.03 -7.10 7.13
CA LEU A 83 1.00 -5.68 7.51
C LEU A 83 2.29 -5.28 8.23
N ASP A 84 2.72 -6.01 9.25
CA ASP A 84 3.95 -5.72 10.01
C ASP A 84 5.18 -5.64 9.09
N ALA A 85 5.33 -6.60 8.17
CA ALA A 85 6.43 -6.61 7.22
C ALA A 85 6.39 -5.40 6.26
N VAL A 86 5.20 -5.06 5.74
CA VAL A 86 5.01 -3.91 4.85
C VAL A 86 5.24 -2.58 5.60
N GLU A 87 4.79 -2.47 6.85
CA GLU A 87 5.01 -1.27 7.66
C GLU A 87 6.50 -1.07 7.98
N TYR A 88 7.23 -2.14 8.28
CA TYR A 88 8.68 -2.08 8.48
C TYR A 88 9.38 -1.45 7.26
N TYR A 89 9.11 -1.95 6.06
CA TYR A 89 9.70 -1.40 4.83
C TYR A 89 9.22 0.02 4.54
N ALA A 90 7.92 0.30 4.65
CA ALA A 90 7.36 1.63 4.37
C ALA A 90 7.92 2.76 5.26
N ASN A 91 8.45 2.41 6.43
CA ASN A 91 9.00 3.34 7.42
C ASN A 91 10.54 3.41 7.42
N LEU A 92 11.22 2.51 6.71
CA LEU A 92 12.68 2.55 6.59
C LEU A 92 13.08 3.72 5.67
N ALA A 93 14.09 4.50 6.05
CA ALA A 93 14.57 5.58 5.18
C ALA A 93 15.26 4.97 3.95
N PRO A 94 15.11 5.53 2.74
CA PRO A 94 15.73 4.99 1.53
C PRO A 94 17.25 4.75 1.67
N ALA A 95 17.96 5.64 2.36
CA ALA A 95 19.40 5.52 2.57
C ALA A 95 19.80 4.33 3.47
N ASP A 96 18.89 3.83 4.31
CA ASP A 96 19.15 2.77 5.28
C ASP A 96 18.90 1.37 4.69
N TYR A 97 18.24 1.27 3.53
CA TYR A 97 17.92 -0.01 2.88
C TYR A 97 19.13 -0.92 2.63
N PRO A 98 20.25 -0.43 2.08
CA PRO A 98 21.44 -1.27 1.86
C PRO A 98 21.98 -1.88 3.15
N GLU A 99 22.00 -1.12 4.23
CA GLU A 99 22.50 -1.58 5.53
C GLU A 99 21.51 -2.55 6.17
N ALA A 100 20.24 -2.17 6.24
CA ALA A 100 19.20 -3.02 6.79
C ALA A 100 19.12 -4.37 6.06
N ALA A 101 19.21 -4.37 4.73
CA ALA A 101 19.20 -5.60 3.93
C ALA A 101 20.38 -6.54 4.23
N ARG A 102 21.51 -6.00 4.69
CA ARG A 102 22.72 -6.77 4.98
C ARG A 102 22.74 -7.32 6.40
N SER A 103 22.26 -6.55 7.37
CA SER A 103 22.54 -6.82 8.79
C SER A 103 21.31 -6.83 9.69
N SER A 104 20.14 -6.37 9.25
CA SER A 104 18.96 -6.27 10.11
C SER A 104 18.17 -7.58 10.16
N GLU A 105 18.00 -8.13 11.36
CA GLU A 105 17.09 -9.25 11.59
C GLU A 105 15.63 -8.93 11.23
N SER A 106 15.19 -7.68 11.46
CA SER A 106 13.84 -7.24 11.11
C SER A 106 13.64 -7.20 9.61
N PHE A 107 14.67 -6.82 8.85
CA PHE A 107 14.66 -6.93 7.39
C PHE A 107 14.57 -8.40 6.96
N ALA A 108 15.37 -9.28 7.55
CA ALA A 108 15.35 -10.71 7.23
C ALA A 108 13.98 -11.36 7.52
N ARG A 109 13.37 -11.07 8.68
CA ARG A 109 12.02 -11.53 9.03
C ARG A 109 10.97 -11.02 8.04
N SER A 110 10.98 -9.71 7.78
CA SER A 110 10.01 -9.10 6.85
C SER A 110 10.17 -9.63 5.43
N LYS A 111 11.40 -9.92 5.00
CA LYS A 111 11.72 -10.50 3.69
C LYS A 111 11.10 -11.90 3.55
N THR A 112 11.25 -12.73 4.58
CA THR A 112 10.63 -14.07 4.58
C THR A 112 9.11 -13.99 4.44
N VAL A 113 8.47 -13.08 5.19
CA VAL A 113 7.01 -12.89 5.11
C VAL A 113 6.58 -12.45 3.71
N THR A 114 7.21 -11.40 3.16
CA THR A 114 6.81 -10.86 1.85
C THR A 114 7.10 -11.81 0.71
N LEU A 115 8.20 -12.56 0.76
CA LEU A 115 8.49 -13.57 -0.24
C LEU A 115 7.50 -14.73 -0.17
N ASN A 116 7.22 -15.27 1.03
CA ASN A 116 6.30 -16.40 1.16
C ASN A 116 4.86 -16.06 0.77
N GLN A 117 4.42 -14.82 0.99
CA GLN A 117 3.02 -14.43 0.75
C GLN A 117 2.78 -13.75 -0.60
N CYS A 118 3.78 -13.03 -1.14
CA CYS A 118 3.58 -12.15 -2.29
C CYS A 118 4.51 -12.43 -3.47
N ALA A 119 5.63 -13.15 -3.28
CA ALA A 119 6.37 -13.66 -4.43
C ALA A 119 5.54 -14.79 -5.03
N SER A 120 4.91 -14.52 -6.16
CA SER A 120 4.18 -15.54 -6.89
C SER A 120 5.17 -16.63 -7.30
N ASP A 121 4.87 -17.89 -6.99
CA ASP A 121 5.47 -19.06 -7.66
C ASP A 121 4.99 -19.13 -9.13
N SER A 122 5.17 -18.06 -9.90
CA SER A 122 5.15 -18.17 -11.35
C SER A 122 6.56 -18.59 -11.76
N PRO A 123 6.75 -19.80 -12.34
CA PRO A 123 8.04 -20.17 -12.88
C PRO A 123 8.46 -19.08 -13.86
N ALA A 124 9.65 -18.52 -13.67
CA ALA A 124 10.31 -17.81 -14.74
C ALA A 124 10.50 -18.81 -15.88
N ASP A 125 9.80 -18.59 -16.98
CA ASP A 125 10.05 -19.14 -18.31
C ASP A 125 9.96 -20.68 -18.49
N GLY A 126 8.88 -21.10 -19.17
CA GLY A 126 8.94 -22.09 -20.26
C GLY A 126 9.58 -23.46 -19.98
N VAL A 127 8.84 -24.36 -19.34
CA VAL A 127 8.97 -25.80 -19.62
C VAL A 127 7.58 -26.33 -19.99
N PRO A 128 7.37 -26.83 -21.22
CA PRO A 128 6.15 -27.55 -21.53
C PRO A 128 6.12 -28.82 -20.68
N THR A 129 5.08 -28.97 -19.87
CA THR A 129 4.74 -30.23 -19.23
C THR A 129 4.45 -31.26 -20.32
N GLN A 130 5.44 -32.08 -20.67
CA GLN A 130 5.15 -33.34 -21.33
C GLN A 130 4.55 -34.28 -20.30
N SER A 131 3.28 -34.59 -20.51
CA SER A 131 2.61 -35.75 -19.95
C SER A 131 3.35 -37.01 -20.38
N THR A 132 3.66 -37.89 -19.42
CA THR A 132 3.86 -39.32 -19.64
C THR A 132 3.02 -40.06 -18.62
#